data_AF-A0A849TCE1-F1
#
_entry.id   AF-A0A849TCE1-F1
#
_cell.length_a   1.000
_cell.length_b   1.000
_cell.length_c   1.000
_cell.angle_alpha   90.00
_cell.angle_beta   90.00
_cell.angle_gamma   90.00
#
_symmetry.space_group_name_H-M   'P 1'
#
loop_
_entity.id
_entity.type
_entity.pdbx_description
1 polymer ?
#
loop_
_entity_poly.entity_id
_entity_poly.type
_entity_poly.pdbx_seq_one_letter_code
_entity_poly.pdbx_strand_id
1 'polypeptide(L)'
;MKTALVLFAEGSEELEAVTIVNILRRGGVSVSLAGLTSGALRGSRGITLQPDTTLEAALNQEFGMIVLPGGQPGTNNLKADARVLQLIKKMHAQGKYVTAICAAP
;
A
#
# COMPACT_ATOMS: atom_id res chain seq x y z
N MET A 1 -13.98 11.13 8.14
CA MET A 1 -13.60 9.73 8.47
C MET A 1 -12.11 9.56 8.19
N LYS A 2 -11.35 8.83 9.01
CA LYS A 2 -9.91 8.60 8.76
C LYS A 2 -9.75 7.58 7.62
N THR A 3 -8.86 7.86 6.66
CA THR A 3 -8.64 7.00 5.48
C THR A 3 -7.16 6.63 5.34
N ALA A 4 -6.88 5.39 4.92
CA ALA A 4 -5.53 4.89 4.68
C ALA A 4 -5.44 4.08 3.39
N LEU A 5 -4.35 4.28 2.66
CA LEU A 5 -3.99 3.52 1.46
C LEU A 5 -2.81 2.60 1.79
N VAL A 6 -3.01 1.29 1.69
CA VAL A 6 -1.92 0.31 1.84
C VAL A 6 -1.55 -0.16 0.44
N LEU A 7 -0.29 0.01 0.04
CA LEU A 7 0.16 -0.44 -1.28
C LEU A 7 0.57 -1.91 -1.25
N PHE A 8 0.28 -2.63 -2.33
CA PHE A 8 0.67 -4.01 -2.51
C PHE A 8 1.15 -4.24 -3.95
N ALA A 9 2.30 -4.89 -4.09
CA ALA A 9 2.88 -5.29 -5.36
C ALA A 9 3.30 -6.77 -5.30
N GLU A 10 3.52 -7.39 -6.46
CA GLU A 10 4.15 -8.71 -6.55
C GLU A 10 5.41 -8.77 -5.68
N GLY A 11 5.48 -9.75 -4.79
CA GLY A 11 6.58 -9.95 -3.85
C GLY A 11 6.56 -9.06 -2.61
N SER A 12 5.47 -8.35 -2.32
CA SER A 12 5.33 -7.61 -1.05
C SER A 12 5.16 -8.58 0.12
N GLU A 13 5.54 -8.16 1.32
CA GLU A 13 5.35 -8.97 2.54
C GLU A 13 3.85 -8.97 2.89
N GLU A 14 3.22 -10.13 2.64
CA GLU A 14 1.76 -10.29 2.75
C GLU A 14 1.25 -10.24 4.19
N LEU A 15 2.03 -10.69 5.17
CA LEU A 15 1.64 -10.69 6.57
C LEU A 15 1.61 -9.25 7.10
N GLU A 16 2.61 -8.44 6.76
CA GLU A 16 2.67 -7.01 7.07
C GLU A 16 1.45 -6.28 6.49
N ALA A 17 1.20 -6.45 5.18
CA ALA A 17 0.09 -5.81 4.49
C ALA A 17 -1.28 -6.17 5.12
N VAL A 18 -1.54 -7.47 5.31
CA VAL A 18 -2.82 -7.95 5.89
C VAL A 18 -2.97 -7.49 7.33
N THR A 19 -1.91 -7.53 8.14
CA THR A 19 -1.95 -7.12 9.54
C THR A 19 -2.26 -5.63 9.69
N ILE A 20 -1.59 -4.79 8.89
CA ILE A 20 -1.84 -3.34 8.84
C ILE A 20 -3.30 -3.06 8.47
N VAL A 21 -3.78 -3.66 7.39
CA VAL A 21 -5.18 -3.50 6.94
C VAL A 21 -6.15 -3.94 8.05
N ASN A 22 -5.91 -5.09 8.68
CA ASN A 22 -6.78 -5.64 9.72
C ASN A 22 -6.86 -4.71 10.94
N ILE A 23 -5.72 -4.28 11.47
CA ILE A 23 -5.65 -3.44 12.67
C ILE A 23 -6.28 -2.07 12.42
N LEU A 24 -5.98 -1.42 11.30
CA LEU A 24 -6.53 -0.11 10.97
C LEU A 24 -8.06 -0.17 10.79
N ARG A 25 -8.58 -1.19 10.09
CA ARG A 25 -10.03 -1.40 9.95
C ARG A 25 -10.70 -1.64 11.30
N ARG A 26 -10.11 -2.45 12.19
CA ARG A 26 -10.61 -2.63 13.57
C ARG A 26 -10.61 -1.33 14.37
N GLY A 27 -9.68 -0.42 14.08
CA GLY A 27 -9.61 0.92 14.65
C GLY A 27 -10.57 1.95 14.02
N GLY A 28 -11.47 1.54 13.12
CA GLY A 28 -12.43 2.43 12.48
C GLY A 28 -11.86 3.29 11.35
N VAL A 29 -10.66 2.97 10.84
CA VAL A 29 -10.09 3.62 9.65
C VAL A 29 -10.67 2.94 8.40
N SER A 30 -11.07 3.74 7.41
CA SER A 30 -11.42 3.21 6.09
C SER A 30 -10.14 2.94 5.30
N VAL A 31 -9.85 1.66 5.04
CA VAL A 31 -8.58 1.22 4.44
C VAL A 31 -8.82 0.63 3.07
N SER A 32 -8.04 1.08 2.08
CA SER A 32 -7.95 0.48 0.75
C SER A 32 -6.60 -0.21 0.58
N LEU A 33 -6.61 -1.52 0.36
CA LEU A 33 -5.45 -2.25 -0.15
C LEU A 33 -5.40 -2.08 -1.67
N ALA A 34 -4.40 -1.37 -2.18
CA ALA A 34 -4.27 -1.06 -3.60
C ALA A 34 -3.14 -1.85 -4.24
N GLY A 35 -3.49 -2.67 -5.23
CA GLY A 35 -2.54 -3.39 -6.07
C GLY A 35 -1.85 -2.46 -7.07
N LEU A 36 -0.55 -2.63 -7.29
CA LEU A 36 0.18 -1.88 -8.32
C LEU A 36 -0.37 -2.17 -9.74
N THR A 37 -0.88 -3.38 -9.93
CA THR A 37 -1.60 -3.86 -11.12
C THR A 37 -2.96 -4.45 -10.72
N SER A 38 -3.84 -4.68 -11.71
CA SER A 38 -5.13 -5.32 -11.50
C SER A 38 -5.01 -6.82 -11.21
N GLY A 39 -5.98 -7.35 -10.47
CA GLY A 39 -6.09 -8.78 -10.20
C GLY A 39 -5.33 -9.23 -8.96
N ALA A 40 -5.18 -10.54 -8.84
CA ALA A 40 -4.56 -11.17 -7.69
C ALA A 40 -3.03 -11.04 -7.78
N LEU A 41 -2.38 -10.71 -6.67
CA LEU A 41 -0.94 -10.50 -6.58
C LEU A 41 -0.32 -11.47 -5.58
N ARG A 42 0.81 -12.07 -5.94
CA ARG A 42 1.51 -13.02 -5.08
C ARG A 42 2.50 -12.30 -4.15
N GLY A 43 2.37 -12.55 -2.85
CA GLY A 43 3.28 -12.05 -1.83
C GLY A 43 4.63 -12.77 -1.81
N SER A 44 5.55 -12.25 -1.00
CA SER A 44 6.92 -12.73 -0.84
C SER A 44 7.02 -14.17 -0.30
N ARG A 45 6.02 -14.65 0.44
CA ARG A 45 5.92 -16.04 0.94
C ARG A 45 4.94 -16.90 0.15
N GLY A 46 4.54 -16.41 -1.03
CA GLY A 46 3.77 -17.16 -1.99
C GLY A 46 2.26 -17.16 -1.76
N ILE A 47 1.76 -16.41 -0.76
CA ILE A 47 0.32 -16.20 -0.54
C ILE A 47 -0.18 -15.20 -1.58
N THR A 48 -1.29 -15.51 -2.23
CA THR A 48 -1.92 -14.62 -3.19
C THR A 48 -3.02 -13.80 -2.52
N LEU A 49 -2.98 -12.48 -2.67
CA LEU A 49 -4.02 -11.57 -2.21
C LEU A 49 -4.73 -10.94 -3.40
N GLN A 50 -6.04 -10.72 -3.27
CA GLN A 50 -6.82 -9.87 -4.17
C GLN A 50 -6.97 -8.49 -3.52
N PRO A 51 -6.26 -7.45 -4.00
CA PRO A 51 -6.44 -6.09 -3.48
C PRO A 51 -7.86 -5.58 -3.71
N ASP A 52 -8.31 -4.66 -2.84
CA ASP A 52 -9.63 -4.04 -2.93
C ASP A 52 -9.77 -3.17 -4.20
N THR A 53 -8.65 -2.59 -4.64
CA THR A 53 -8.59 -1.67 -5.77
C THR A 53 -7.20 -1.68 -6.42
N THR A 54 -7.03 -0.92 -7.49
CA THR A 54 -5.72 -0.69 -8.13
C THR A 54 -5.15 0.66 -7.70
N LEU A 55 -3.83 0.84 -7.83
CA LEU A 55 -3.20 2.15 -7.64
C LEU A 55 -3.83 3.19 -8.55
N GLU A 56 -4.11 2.84 -9.81
CA GLU A 56 -4.73 3.75 -10.78
C GLU A 56 -6.08 4.29 -10.30
N ALA A 57 -6.95 3.43 -9.78
CA ALA A 57 -8.23 3.86 -9.22
C ALA A 57 -8.06 4.62 -7.89
N ALA A 58 -7.08 4.25 -7.08
CA ALA A 58 -6.77 4.92 -5.81
C ALA A 58 -6.22 6.35 -6.01
N LEU A 59 -5.53 6.64 -7.13
CA LEU A 59 -5.01 7.98 -7.42
C LEU A 59 -6.10 9.06 -7.57
N ASN A 60 -7.35 8.64 -7.85
CA ASN A 60 -8.51 9.52 -7.95
C ASN A 60 -9.22 9.75 -6.61
N GLN A 61 -8.64 9.28 -5.50
CA GLN A 61 -9.19 9.37 -4.15
C GLN A 61 -8.22 10.08 -3.22
N GLU A 62 -8.76 10.67 -2.14
CA GLU A 62 -7.98 11.36 -1.13
C GLU A 62 -7.80 10.50 0.12
N PHE A 63 -6.54 10.24 0.48
CA PHE A 63 -6.16 9.47 1.67
C PHE A 63 -5.45 10.34 2.69
N GLY A 64 -5.68 10.08 3.98
CA GLY A 64 -4.95 10.73 5.09
C GLY A 64 -3.62 10.05 5.44
N MET A 65 -3.41 8.82 4.98
CA MET A 65 -2.22 8.01 5.25
C MET A 65 -1.91 7.11 4.04
N ILE A 66 -0.63 6.94 3.74
CA ILE A 66 -0.12 5.89 2.85
C ILE A 66 0.80 4.98 3.65
N VAL A 67 0.68 3.68 3.44
CA VAL A 67 1.49 2.65 4.07
C VAL A 67 2.18 1.81 3.03
N LEU A 68 3.50 1.64 3.21
CA LEU A 68 4.38 0.86 2.35
C LEU A 68 4.90 -0.38 3.10
N PRO A 69 4.32 -1.56 2.86
CA PRO A 69 4.86 -2.82 3.37
C PRO A 69 6.23 -3.14 2.76
N GLY A 70 7.00 -3.98 3.44
CA GLY A 70 8.25 -4.53 2.94
C GLY A 70 8.08 -5.66 1.94
N GLY A 71 9.04 -6.59 1.95
CA GLY A 71 9.07 -7.77 1.08
C GLY A 71 9.80 -7.51 -0.24
N GLN A 72 10.54 -8.51 -0.71
CA GLN A 72 11.21 -8.45 -2.01
C GLN A 72 10.66 -9.56 -2.92
N PRO A 73 10.42 -9.26 -4.22
CA PRO A 73 10.69 -7.99 -4.91
C PRO A 73 9.67 -6.84 -4.70
N GLY A 74 8.68 -6.97 -3.81
CA GLY A 74 7.59 -6.00 -3.64
C GLY A 74 8.04 -4.54 -3.45
N THR A 75 8.95 -4.30 -2.50
CA THR A 75 9.51 -2.96 -2.28
C THR A 75 10.23 -2.42 -3.51
N ASN A 76 10.96 -3.26 -4.26
CA ASN A 76 11.62 -2.84 -5.50
C ASN A 76 10.58 -2.42 -6.55
N ASN A 77 9.49 -3.17 -6.67
CA ASN A 77 8.39 -2.87 -7.58
C ASN A 77 7.70 -1.55 -7.21
N LEU A 78 7.45 -1.30 -5.91
CA LEU A 78 6.91 -0.02 -5.44
C LEU A 78 7.86 1.15 -5.72
N LYS A 79 9.17 0.97 -5.48
CA LYS A 79 10.20 1.99 -5.73
C LYS A 79 10.37 2.31 -7.22
N ALA A 80 10.18 1.33 -8.09
CA ALA A 80 10.31 1.50 -9.54
C ALA A 80 9.10 2.21 -10.17
N ASP A 81 7.95 2.26 -9.50
CA ASP A 81 6.74 2.89 -10.03
C ASP A 81 6.72 4.41 -9.76
N ALA A 82 6.82 5.21 -10.82
CA ALA A 82 6.83 6.66 -10.74
C ALA A 82 5.56 7.23 -10.07
N ARG A 83 4.40 6.57 -10.22
CA ARG A 83 3.13 7.00 -9.61
C ARG A 83 3.21 6.90 -8.09
N VAL A 84 3.84 5.84 -7.57
CA VAL A 84 4.07 5.65 -6.13
C VAL A 84 4.99 6.75 -5.58
N LEU A 85 6.13 7.01 -6.24
CA LEU A 85 7.07 8.06 -5.82
C LEU A 85 6.42 9.46 -5.81
N GLN A 86 5.61 9.77 -6.83
CA GLN A 86 4.87 11.03 -6.92
C GLN A 86 3.82 11.13 -5.81
N LEU A 87 3.07 10.05 -5.56
CA LEU A 87 2.05 10.01 -4.51
C LEU A 87 2.65 10.22 -3.12
N ILE A 88 3.75 9.55 -2.80
CA ILE A 88 4.47 9.71 -1.52
C ILE A 88 4.88 11.17 -1.32
N LYS A 89 5.52 11.78 -2.33
CA LYS A 89 5.95 13.19 -2.29
C LYS A 89 4.77 14.14 -2.13
N LYS A 90 3.69 13.93 -2.89
CA LYS A 90 2.44 14.71 -2.80
C LYS A 90 1.86 14.63 -1.38
N MET A 91 1.74 13.43 -0.83
CA MET A 91 1.15 13.22 0.50
C MET A 91 2.02 13.83 1.60
N HIS A 92 3.34 13.67 1.52
CA HIS A 92 4.27 14.32 2.45
C HIS A 92 4.15 15.85 2.42
N ALA A 93 4.14 16.45 1.22
CA ALA A 93 3.98 17.91 1.06
C ALA A 93 2.64 18.44 1.59
N GLN A 94 1.61 17.59 1.63
CA GLN A 94 0.29 17.89 2.20
C GLN A 94 0.21 17.67 3.72
N GLY A 95 1.32 17.31 4.39
CA GLY A 95 1.33 17.02 5.82
C GLY A 95 0.58 15.73 6.21
N LYS A 96 0.37 14.82 5.25
CA LYS A 96 -0.28 13.52 5.49
C LYS A 96 0.74 12.49 5.99
N TYR A 97 0.24 11.42 6.59
CA TYR A 97 1.11 10.36 7.11
C TYR A 97 1.69 9.52 5.96
N VAL A 98 3.02 9.48 5.87
CA VAL A 98 3.77 8.54 5.04
C VAL A 98 4.42 7.54 5.96
N THR A 99 4.04 6.27 5.87
CA THR A 99 4.53 5.21 6.74
C THR A 99 5.12 4.07 5.92
N ALA A 100 6.16 3.44 6.47
CA ALA A 100 6.88 2.37 5.82
C ALA A 100 7.36 1.37 6.89
N ILE A 101 7.50 0.11 6.52
CA ILE A 101 7.95 -0.96 7.43
C ILE A 101 8.89 -1.93 6.69
N CYS A 102 9.77 -2.60 7.45
CA CYS A 102 10.67 -3.64 6.96
C CYS A 102 11.65 -3.09 5.91
N ALA A 103 11.55 -3.52 4.66
CA ALA A 103 12.45 -3.11 3.58
C ALA A 103 12.03 -1.77 2.91
N ALA A 104 10.82 -1.28 3.19
CA ALA A 104 10.27 -0.09 2.54
C ALA A 104 10.90 1.26 2.92
N PRO A 105 11.40 1.50 4.16
CA PRO A 105 12.15 2.71 4.50
C PRO A 105 13.46 2.86 3.70
#